data_AF-A0A2D7XDJ9-F1
#
_entry.id   AF-A0A2D7XDJ9-F1
#
_cell.length_a   1.000
_cell.length_b   1.000
_cell.length_c   1.000
_cell.angle_alpha   90.00
_cell.angle_beta   90.00
_cell.angle_gamma   90.00
#
_symmetry.space_group_name_H-M   'P 1'
#
loop_
_entity.id
_entity.type
_entity.pdbx_description
1 polymer ?
#
loop_
_entity_poly.entity_id
_entity_poly.type
_entity_poly.pdbx_seq_one_letter_code
_entity_poly.pdbx_strand_id
1 'polypeptide(L)'
;MNRFKIGTRLTLGFGLILVFMAILVAVSLLRMNAGAQATTQITERGVAVERLVSRWLSVMNENGIQMQILGLLYDPGLRKEFEAAIEKGSAESTKLQQELQLMLSDPEELALFQDTQRKRAAFNTANSEALQAQRDG
;
A
#
# COMPACT_ATOMS: atom_id res chain seq x y z
N MET A 1 -46.18 54.61 -2.77
CA MET A 1 -46.48 53.23 -3.23
C MET A 1 -45.59 52.91 -4.43
N ASN A 2 -44.41 52.34 -4.21
CA ASN A 2 -43.45 52.06 -5.28
C ASN A 2 -43.93 50.89 -6.15
N ARG A 3 -44.52 51.22 -7.31
CA ARG A 3 -44.84 50.25 -8.36
C ARG A 3 -43.58 49.97 -9.17
N PHE A 4 -42.73 49.08 -8.67
CA PHE A 4 -41.67 48.53 -9.51
C PHE A 4 -42.28 47.93 -10.77
N LYS A 5 -41.76 48.31 -11.94
CA LYS A 5 -42.24 47.82 -13.24
C LYS A 5 -42.13 46.28 -13.24
N ILE A 6 -43.11 45.61 -13.81
CA ILE A 6 -43.19 44.14 -13.90
C ILE A 6 -41.88 43.53 -14.42
N GLY A 7 -41.23 44.21 -15.38
CA GLY A 7 -39.92 43.82 -15.91
C GLY A 7 -38.80 43.75 -14.87
N THR A 8 -38.74 44.69 -13.92
CA THR A 8 -37.70 44.75 -12.87
C THR A 8 -37.82 43.59 -11.88
N ARG A 9 -39.05 43.20 -11.52
CA ARG A 9 -39.30 42.06 -10.62
C ARG A 9 -38.93 40.73 -11.27
N LEU A 10 -39.17 40.60 -12.58
CA LEU A 10 -38.84 39.41 -13.35
C LEU A 10 -37.32 39.25 -13.55
N THR A 11 -36.60 40.33 -13.86
CA THR A 11 -35.14 40.30 -13.98
C THR A 11 -34.46 40.06 -12.63
N LEU A 12 -34.99 40.59 -11.53
CA LEU A 12 -34.44 40.33 -10.19
C LEU A 12 -34.53 38.84 -9.84
N GLY A 13 -35.70 38.22 -10.06
CA GLY A 13 -35.91 36.80 -9.78
C GLY A 13 -35.03 35.90 -10.64
N PHE A 14 -34.96 36.21 -11.95
CA PHE A 14 -34.14 35.43 -12.88
C PHE A 14 -32.64 35.59 -12.61
N GLY A 15 -32.18 36.80 -12.29
CA GLY A 15 -30.80 37.07 -11.90
C GLY A 15 -30.41 36.32 -10.63
N LEU A 16 -31.30 36.25 -9.64
CA LEU A 16 -31.06 35.50 -8.41
C LEU A 16 -30.84 34.00 -8.68
N ILE A 17 -31.65 33.41 -9.56
CA ILE A 17 -31.53 32.01 -9.96
C ILE A 17 -30.20 31.77 -10.66
N LEU A 18 -29.79 32.64 -11.59
CA LEU A 18 -28.51 32.54 -12.28
C LEU A 18 -27.32 32.59 -11.32
N VAL A 19 -27.38 33.46 -10.30
CA VAL A 19 -26.34 33.54 -9.26
C VAL A 19 -26.29 32.25 -8.45
N PHE A 20 -27.43 31.69 -8.02
CA PHE A 20 -27.45 30.41 -7.33
C PHE A 20 -26.89 29.28 -8.20
N MET A 21 -27.21 29.26 -9.49
CA MET A 21 -26.70 28.26 -10.43
C MET A 21 -25.17 28.38 -10.59
N ALA A 22 -24.64 29.60 -10.69
CA ALA A 22 -23.21 29.84 -10.75
C ALA A 22 -22.49 29.38 -9.47
N ILE A 23 -23.07 29.61 -8.29
CA ILE A 23 -22.52 29.14 -7.01
C ILE A 23 -22.53 27.60 -6.97
N LEU A 24 -23.61 26.95 -7.38
CA LEU A 24 -23.69 25.49 -7.43
C LEU A 24 -22.64 24.89 -8.37
N VAL A 25 -22.42 25.49 -9.54
CA VAL A 25 -21.37 25.07 -10.47
C VAL A 25 -19.99 25.27 -9.84
N ALA A 26 -19.71 26.41 -9.21
CA ALA A 26 -18.43 26.66 -8.56
C ALA A 26 -18.14 25.64 -7.43
N VAL A 27 -19.12 25.37 -6.57
CA VAL A 27 -19.00 24.34 -5.52
C VAL A 27 -18.80 22.95 -6.12
N SER A 28 -19.51 22.63 -7.21
CA SER A 28 -19.37 21.35 -7.91
C SER A 28 -17.97 21.18 -8.49
N LEU A 29 -17.39 22.22 -9.09
CA LEU A 29 -16.02 22.20 -9.61
C LEU A 29 -14.98 22.01 -8.49
N LEU A 30 -15.16 22.70 -7.36
CA LEU A 30 -14.27 22.54 -6.20
C LEU A 30 -14.31 21.12 -5.64
N ARG A 31 -15.50 20.52 -5.51
CA ARG A 31 -15.64 19.14 -5.03
C ARG A 31 -15.14 18.11 -6.05
N MET A 32 -15.30 18.36 -7.34
CA MET A 32 -14.82 17.46 -8.39
C MET A 32 -13.29 17.41 -8.44
N ASN A 33 -12.61 18.54 -8.25
CA ASN A 33 -11.14 18.57 -8.15
C ASN A 33 -10.61 17.84 -6.92
N ALA A 34 -11.27 17.98 -5.76
CA ALA A 34 -10.90 17.24 -4.54
C ALA A 34 -11.15 15.72 -4.70
N GLY A 35 -12.28 15.34 -5.32
CA GLY A 35 -12.60 13.94 -5.59
C GLY A 35 -11.65 13.29 -6.61
N ALA A 36 -11.21 14.04 -7.63
CA ALA A 36 -10.21 13.58 -8.59
C ALA A 36 -8.85 13.33 -7.91
N GLN A 37 -8.37 14.25 -7.07
CA GLN A 37 -7.11 14.07 -6.33
C GLN A 37 -7.15 12.87 -5.36
N ALA A 38 -8.24 12.70 -4.63
CA ALA A 38 -8.44 11.54 -3.76
C ALA A 38 -8.49 10.23 -4.57
N THR A 39 -9.10 10.25 -5.74
CA THR A 39 -9.16 9.09 -6.64
C THR A 39 -7.77 8.70 -7.13
N THR A 40 -6.95 9.65 -7.60
CA THR A 40 -5.58 9.38 -8.08
C THR A 40 -4.68 8.81 -6.99
N GLN A 41 -4.74 9.33 -5.76
CA GLN A 41 -3.97 8.78 -4.63
C GLN A 41 -4.34 7.32 -4.33
N ILE A 42 -5.64 7.01 -4.30
CA ILE A 42 -6.13 5.66 -4.02
C ILE A 42 -5.84 4.70 -5.18
N THR A 43 -6.06 5.12 -6.43
CA THR A 43 -5.98 4.21 -7.59
C THR A 43 -4.57 3.97 -8.11
N GLU A 44 -3.68 4.95 -8.13
CA GLU A 44 -2.34 4.75 -8.70
C GLU A 44 -1.32 4.34 -7.63
N ARG A 45 -1.31 5.03 -6.48
CA ARG A 45 -0.34 4.75 -5.41
C ARG A 45 -0.78 3.58 -4.53
N GLY A 46 -2.06 3.56 -4.12
CA GLY A 46 -2.62 2.50 -3.28
C GLY A 46 -2.51 1.11 -3.92
N VAL A 47 -2.87 0.98 -5.20
CA VAL A 47 -2.80 -0.30 -5.93
C VAL A 47 -1.36 -0.79 -6.09
N ALA A 48 -0.41 0.11 -6.35
CA ALA A 48 1.00 -0.27 -6.47
C ALA A 48 1.57 -0.76 -5.13
N VAL A 49 1.27 -0.04 -4.04
CA VAL A 49 1.63 -0.45 -2.67
C VAL A 49 1.00 -1.79 -2.30
N GLU A 50 -0.30 -1.97 -2.57
CA GLU A 50 -1.01 -3.23 -2.31
C GLU A 50 -0.37 -4.42 -3.04
N ARG A 51 -0.02 -4.25 -4.33
CA ARG A 51 0.66 -5.29 -5.11
C ARG A 51 2.04 -5.64 -4.54
N LEU A 52 2.84 -4.64 -4.16
CA LEU A 52 4.15 -4.86 -3.57
C LEU A 52 4.04 -5.58 -2.22
N VAL A 53 3.14 -5.15 -1.35
CA VAL A 53 2.88 -5.79 -0.05
C VAL A 53 2.38 -7.22 -0.24
N SER A 54 1.44 -7.44 -1.16
CA SER A 54 0.89 -8.77 -1.46
C SER A 54 1.98 -9.71 -1.99
N ARG A 55 2.82 -9.23 -2.92
CA ARG A 55 3.95 -10.02 -3.43
C ARG A 55 4.95 -10.33 -2.32
N TRP A 56 5.25 -9.34 -1.48
CA TRP A 56 6.18 -9.51 -0.36
C TRP A 56 5.66 -10.57 0.63
N LEU A 57 4.37 -10.54 0.97
CA LEU A 57 3.72 -11.54 1.80
C LEU A 57 3.82 -12.94 1.20
N SER A 58 3.55 -13.09 -0.10
CA SER A 58 3.67 -14.40 -0.78
C SER A 58 5.09 -14.94 -0.73
N VAL A 59 6.10 -14.12 -1.04
CA VAL A 59 7.51 -14.52 -0.97
C VAL A 59 7.91 -14.92 0.46
N MET A 60 7.42 -14.20 1.47
CA MET A 60 7.66 -14.55 2.87
C MET A 60 7.05 -15.90 3.25
N ASN A 61 5.82 -16.19 2.81
CA ASN A 61 5.17 -17.47 3.05
C ASN A 61 5.89 -18.63 2.33
N GLU A 62 6.26 -18.43 1.07
CA GLU A 62 7.03 -19.41 0.29
C GLU A 62 8.36 -19.74 0.98
N ASN A 63 9.12 -18.72 1.40
CA ASN A 63 10.37 -18.91 2.14
C ASN A 63 10.14 -19.61 3.49
N GLY A 64 9.08 -19.25 4.21
CA GLY A 64 8.73 -19.89 5.49
C GLY A 64 8.49 -21.39 5.33
N ILE A 65 7.76 -21.80 4.29
CA ILE A 65 7.53 -23.22 3.95
C ILE A 65 8.85 -23.90 3.61
N GLN A 66 9.69 -23.28 2.77
CA GLN A 66 11.00 -23.84 2.41
C GLN A 66 11.91 -24.02 3.62
N MET A 67 11.90 -23.09 4.58
CA MET A 67 12.66 -23.19 5.83
C MET A 67 12.20 -24.36 6.69
N GLN A 68 10.88 -24.59 6.78
CA GLN A 68 10.34 -25.77 7.46
C GLN A 68 10.77 -27.07 6.78
N ILE A 69 10.72 -27.13 5.44
CA ILE A 69 11.19 -28.30 4.68
C ILE A 69 12.68 -28.53 4.94
N LEU A 70 13.51 -27.48 4.89
CA LEU A 70 14.94 -27.56 5.12
C LEU A 70 15.28 -28.14 6.51
N GLY A 71 14.53 -27.78 7.54
CA GLY A 71 14.68 -28.31 8.90
C GLY A 71 14.37 -29.80 9.04
N LEU A 72 13.62 -30.39 8.10
CA LEU A 72 13.23 -31.81 8.10
C LEU A 72 14.10 -32.69 7.18
N LEU A 73 14.92 -32.07 6.32
CA LEU A 73 15.71 -32.77 5.30
C LEU A 73 17.06 -33.25 5.86
N TYR A 74 17.44 -34.50 5.55
CA TYR A 74 18.77 -35.03 5.86
C TYR A 74 19.67 -35.16 4.62
N ASP A 75 19.07 -35.24 3.42
CA ASP A 75 19.82 -35.36 2.16
C ASP A 75 20.57 -34.07 1.81
N PRO A 76 21.90 -34.08 1.66
CA PRO A 76 22.69 -32.87 1.40
C PRO A 76 22.36 -32.19 0.06
N GLY A 77 21.96 -32.96 -0.96
CA GLY A 77 21.62 -32.43 -2.28
C GLY A 77 20.33 -31.60 -2.23
N LEU A 78 19.27 -32.17 -1.65
CA LEU A 78 18.00 -31.47 -1.43
C LEU A 78 18.17 -30.28 -0.48
N ARG A 79 18.96 -30.41 0.59
CA ARG A 79 19.24 -29.26 1.48
C ARG A 79 19.81 -28.07 0.71
N LYS A 80 20.79 -28.31 -0.17
CA LYS A 80 21.39 -27.24 -0.99
C LYS A 80 20.39 -26.59 -1.95
N GLU A 81 19.47 -27.37 -2.51
CA GLU A 81 18.40 -26.84 -3.38
C GLU A 81 17.47 -25.88 -2.61
N PHE A 82 17.01 -26.29 -1.43
CA PHE A 82 16.13 -25.47 -0.60
C PHE A 82 16.85 -24.26 0.01
N GLU A 83 18.12 -24.38 0.38
CA GLU A 83 18.94 -23.23 0.81
C GLU A 83 19.05 -22.17 -0.30
N ALA A 84 19.30 -22.59 -1.55
CA ALA A 84 19.33 -21.68 -2.70
C ALA A 84 17.97 -21.04 -2.98
N ALA A 85 16.87 -21.78 -2.80
CA ALA A 85 15.52 -21.26 -2.96
C ALA A 85 15.19 -20.19 -1.90
N ILE A 86 15.56 -20.44 -0.64
CA ILE A 86 15.40 -19.49 0.47
C ILE A 86 16.23 -18.23 0.22
N GLU A 87 17.47 -18.38 -0.25
CA GLU A 87 18.35 -17.24 -0.59
C GLU A 87 17.72 -16.38 -1.70
N LYS A 88 17.21 -17.01 -2.76
CA LYS A 88 16.52 -16.32 -3.86
C LYS A 88 15.29 -15.55 -3.35
N GLY A 89 14.43 -16.18 -2.55
CA GLY A 89 13.26 -15.49 -1.99
C GLY A 89 13.65 -14.38 -1.00
N SER A 90 14.77 -14.54 -0.28
CA SER A 90 15.28 -13.50 0.62
C SER A 90 15.78 -12.27 -0.14
N ALA A 91 16.46 -12.49 -1.26
CA ALA A 91 16.89 -11.42 -2.16
C ALA A 91 15.68 -10.69 -2.79
N GLU A 92 14.66 -11.43 -3.25
CA GLU A 92 13.43 -10.84 -3.78
C GLU A 92 12.69 -10.02 -2.71
N SER A 93 12.51 -10.59 -1.52
CA SER A 93 11.91 -9.93 -0.36
C SER A 93 12.59 -8.59 -0.05
N THR A 94 13.92 -8.55 -0.13
CA THR A 94 14.72 -7.33 0.11
C THR A 94 14.47 -6.26 -0.95
N LYS A 95 14.37 -6.64 -2.22
CA LYS A 95 14.03 -5.70 -3.30
C LYS A 95 12.64 -5.10 -3.12
N LEU A 96 11.64 -5.93 -2.81
CA LEU A 96 10.27 -5.50 -2.57
C LEU A 96 10.17 -4.53 -1.39
N GLN A 97 10.91 -4.77 -0.31
CA GLN A 97 10.98 -3.86 0.84
C GLN A 97 11.58 -2.50 0.47
N GLN A 98 12.65 -2.48 -0.34
CA GLN A 98 13.28 -1.24 -0.79
C GLN A 98 12.31 -0.45 -1.68
N GLU A 99 11.65 -1.11 -2.63
CA GLU A 99 10.64 -0.47 -3.49
C GLU A 99 9.47 0.07 -2.66
N LEU A 100 8.96 -0.71 -1.70
CA LEU A 100 7.90 -0.29 -0.81
C LEU A 100 8.32 0.95 0.00
N GLN A 101 9.50 0.95 0.60
CA GLN A 101 10.02 2.06 1.40
C GLN A 101 10.09 3.38 0.61
N LEU A 102 10.39 3.32 -0.70
CA LEU A 102 10.39 4.51 -1.58
C LEU A 102 8.97 5.04 -1.86
N MET A 103 7.95 4.19 -1.72
CA MET A 103 6.55 4.53 -1.99
C MET A 103 5.76 4.95 -0.74
N LEU A 104 6.23 4.62 0.47
CA LEU A 104 5.58 5.05 1.71
C LEU A 104 5.88 6.51 2.00
N SER A 105 4.85 7.29 2.28
CA SER A 105 4.98 8.71 2.63
C SER A 105 4.21 9.09 3.89
N ASP A 106 3.25 8.28 4.31
CA ASP A 106 2.51 8.51 5.53
C ASP A 106 3.33 8.04 6.76
N PRO A 107 3.41 8.81 7.84
CA PRO A 107 4.11 8.40 9.07
C PRO A 107 3.59 7.09 9.68
N GLU A 108 2.29 6.83 9.59
CA GLU A 108 1.67 5.59 10.09
C GLU A 108 2.10 4.38 9.24
N GLU A 109 2.06 4.52 7.90
CA GLU A 109 2.55 3.50 6.98
C GLU A 109 4.02 3.15 7.24
N LEU A 110 4.86 4.17 7.44
CA LEU A 110 6.28 3.99 7.73
C LEU A 110 6.50 3.29 9.07
N ALA A 111 5.70 3.61 10.09
CA ALA A 111 5.77 2.96 11.39
C ALA A 111 5.37 1.48 11.30
N LEU A 112 4.29 1.15 10.58
CA LEU A 112 3.87 -0.23 10.34
C LEU A 112 4.92 -1.03 9.56
N PHE A 113 5.53 -0.41 8.55
CA PHE A 113 6.60 -1.03 7.78
C PHE A 113 7.81 -1.34 8.67
N GLN A 114 8.28 -0.38 9.47
CA GLN A 114 9.39 -0.59 10.40
C GLN A 114 9.08 -1.67 11.44
N ASP A 115 7.85 -1.73 11.95
CA ASP A 115 7.44 -2.76 12.88
C ASP A 115 7.48 -4.16 12.25
N THR A 116 7.00 -4.28 11.02
CA THR A 116 7.06 -5.52 10.24
C THR A 116 8.51 -5.96 10.03
N GLN A 117 9.41 -5.02 9.72
CA GLN A 117 10.84 -5.29 9.58
C GLN A 117 11.48 -5.81 10.87
N ARG A 118 11.14 -5.22 12.03
CA ARG A 118 11.63 -5.69 13.33
C ARG A 118 11.18 -7.12 13.63
N LYS A 119 9.89 -7.42 13.43
CA LYS A 119 9.33 -8.77 13.61
C LYS A 119 10.00 -9.79 12.71
N ARG A 120 10.23 -9.42 11.44
CA ARG A 120 10.92 -10.27 10.47
C ARG A 120 12.37 -10.56 10.87
N ALA A 121 13.10 -9.56 11.34
CA ALA A 121 14.48 -9.76 11.80
C ALA A 121 14.56 -10.75 12.97
N ALA A 122 13.65 -10.64 13.93
CA ALA A 122 13.56 -11.59 15.04
C ALA A 122 13.23 -13.02 14.56
N PHE A 123 12.27 -13.17 13.65
CA PHE A 123 11.92 -14.47 13.05
C PHE A 123 13.10 -15.12 12.31
N ASN A 124 13.82 -14.35 11.48
CA ASN A 124 14.97 -14.85 10.74
C ASN A 124 16.10 -15.30 11.67
N THR A 125 16.32 -14.57 12.77
CA THR A 125 17.31 -14.94 13.80
C THR A 125 16.94 -16.28 14.43
N ALA A 126 15.69 -16.44 14.87
CA ALA A 126 15.20 -17.70 15.45
C ALA A 126 15.31 -18.89 14.47
N ASN A 127 14.99 -18.69 13.19
CA ASN A 127 15.15 -19.73 12.17
C ASN A 127 16.63 -20.11 11.96
N SER A 128 17.53 -19.13 11.98
CA SER A 128 18.96 -19.38 11.83
C SER A 128 19.50 -20.23 12.98
N GLU A 129 19.12 -19.89 14.22
CA GLU A 129 19.47 -20.65 15.42
C GLU A 129 18.92 -22.09 15.36
N ALA A 130 17.66 -22.26 14.96
CA ALA A 130 17.04 -23.58 14.83
C ALA A 130 17.75 -24.46 13.78
N LEU A 131 18.09 -23.89 12.61
CA LEU A 131 18.82 -24.61 11.57
C LEU A 131 20.26 -24.93 11.98
N GLN A 132 20.89 -24.09 12.79
CA GLN A 132 22.22 -24.38 13.33
C GLN A 132 22.18 -25.52 14.35
N ALA A 133 21.25 -25.49 15.31
CA ALA A 133 21.07 -26.57 16.29
C ALA A 133 20.81 -27.93 15.61
N GLN A 134 20.09 -27.94 14.49
CA GLN A 134 19.81 -29.13 13.69
C GLN A 134 21.04 -29.65 12.92
N ARG A 135 22.06 -28.82 12.68
CA ARG A 135 23.34 -29.24 12.08
C ARG A 135 24.36 -29.73 13.11
N ASP A 136 24.28 -29.18 14.33
CA ASP A 136 25.24 -29.46 15.41
C ASP A 136 24.86 -30.70 16.26
N GLY A 137 23.64 -31.23 16.11
CA GLY A 137 23.14 -32.45 16.75
C GLY A 137 23.12 -33.65 15.80
#